data_AF-R9HX27-F1
#
_entry.id   AF-R9HX27-F1
#
_cell.length_a   1.000
_cell.length_b   1.000
_cell.length_c   1.000
_cell.angle_alpha   90.00
_cell.angle_beta   90.00
_cell.angle_gamma   90.00
#
_symmetry.space_group_name_H-M   'P 1'
#
loop_
_entity.id
_entity.type
_entity.pdbx_description
1 polymer ?
#
loop_
_entity_poly.entity_id
_entity_poly.type
_entity_poly.pdbx_seq_one_letter_code
_entity_poly.pdbx_strand_id
1 'polypeptide(L)'
;MDFPVICECKAHDKAIVMTDWLKFIGKLYIEKLKNEHTIGLMIALSGANGNVVGSYNDIKDKGFIQLIANDDLIVLLAKKYSLSELSSIEEYVNKFTDRILTEICLAYYNKLIYWIVVFAEGEYTVISHNYQAITKEQTELLLPLISNNTPFTNYINIEEEHKAIARQSILNTLILSFLMDCSEITMDEVVTKIQLTVNEENATVNLEDIKSAIKKNPFVVQSESGSLLLLDEQKIDFIEFYRFILKSALHTRVLSREYYVEHVNEDLLKRICSIQKNINIPTERINDCLFLLQHSLTALSYAIYPDQFIIRYRSSNGTPFSNVDKGHTEHFFDTIINCFIEDFHRPELSELYFNDYKIFSLNMNLSLNIEQEDKPQRNITENKTMMFGRLEEQYNNKVVLLSKLPEN
;
A
#
# COMPACT_ATOMS: atom_id res chain seq x y z
N MET A 1 7.88 41.32 39.32
CA MET A 1 8.00 42.24 38.18
C MET A 1 7.02 41.72 37.16
N ASP A 2 5.93 42.45 36.91
CA ASP A 2 4.85 41.96 36.05
C ASP A 2 5.18 42.29 34.60
N PHE A 3 4.97 41.33 33.70
CA PHE A 3 5.11 41.46 32.25
C PHE A 3 3.71 41.37 31.62
N PRO A 4 2.97 42.49 31.53
CA PRO A 4 1.63 42.48 30.97
C PRO A 4 1.69 42.07 29.50
N VAL A 5 0.75 41.22 29.07
CA VAL A 5 0.64 40.78 27.69
C VAL A 5 -0.65 41.34 27.10
N ILE A 6 -0.52 42.12 26.02
CA ILE A 6 -1.66 42.57 25.21
C ILE A 6 -1.85 41.58 24.07
N CYS A 7 -2.93 40.82 24.15
CA CYS A 7 -3.28 39.82 23.15
C CYS A 7 -4.42 40.31 22.24
N GLU A 8 -4.27 40.12 20.93
CA GLU A 8 -5.36 40.26 19.97
C GLU A 8 -5.42 39.03 19.06
N CYS A 9 -6.62 38.48 18.86
CA CYS A 9 -6.84 37.32 18.01
C CYS A 9 -7.86 37.66 16.91
N LYS A 10 -7.55 37.26 15.67
CA LYS A 10 -8.41 37.44 14.49
C LYS A 10 -8.66 36.09 13.83
N ALA A 11 -9.93 35.67 13.89
CA ALA A 11 -10.44 34.43 13.33
C ALA A 11 -11.49 34.76 12.25
N HIS A 12 -11.04 35.43 11.19
CA HIS A 12 -11.89 35.77 10.03
C HIS A 12 -11.56 34.87 8.86
N ASP A 13 -12.37 34.88 7.80
CA ASP A 13 -12.12 34.20 6.53
C ASP A 13 -10.98 34.82 5.70
N LYS A 14 -10.54 36.04 6.05
CA LYS A 14 -9.54 36.82 5.34
C LYS A 14 -8.35 37.17 6.21
N ALA A 15 -7.20 37.30 5.57
CA ALA A 15 -5.97 37.76 6.20
C ALA A 15 -6.13 39.15 6.81
N ILE A 16 -5.45 39.39 7.94
CA ILE A 16 -5.45 40.71 8.57
C ILE A 16 -4.79 41.75 7.66
N VAL A 17 -5.31 42.97 7.72
CA VAL A 17 -4.83 44.10 6.92
C VAL A 17 -4.18 45.17 7.82
N MET A 18 -3.50 46.15 7.22
CA MET A 18 -2.77 47.20 7.96
C MET A 18 -3.64 47.95 8.97
N THR A 19 -4.95 48.07 8.72
CA THR A 19 -5.86 48.72 9.67
C THR A 19 -5.99 47.93 10.97
N ASP A 20 -6.07 46.60 10.91
CA ASP A 20 -6.08 45.74 12.11
C ASP A 20 -4.74 45.82 12.84
N TRP A 21 -3.65 45.76 12.09
CA TRP A 21 -2.29 45.84 12.62
C TRP A 21 -2.03 47.16 13.37
N LEU A 22 -2.33 48.31 12.76
CA LEU A 22 -2.10 49.62 13.39
C LEU A 22 -2.98 49.84 14.63
N LYS A 23 -4.22 49.31 14.63
CA LYS A 23 -5.07 49.33 15.83
C LYS A 23 -4.45 48.54 16.98
N PHE A 24 -3.91 47.35 16.68
CA PHE A 24 -3.21 46.54 17.67
C PHE A 24 -1.95 47.23 18.21
N ILE A 25 -1.10 47.76 17.31
CA ILE A 25 0.10 48.52 17.69
C ILE A 25 -0.24 49.73 18.56
N GLY A 26 -1.30 50.47 18.23
CA GLY A 26 -1.74 51.62 19.02
C GLY A 26 -2.12 51.24 20.46
N LYS A 27 -2.85 50.13 20.64
CA LYS A 27 -3.17 49.60 21.99
C LYS A 27 -1.92 49.22 22.76
N LEU A 28 -1.01 48.48 22.11
CA LEU A 28 0.26 48.06 22.71
C LEU A 28 1.12 49.25 23.13
N TYR A 29 1.20 50.28 22.28
CA TYR A 29 1.96 51.49 22.57
C TYR A 29 1.44 52.23 23.81
N ILE A 30 0.12 52.41 23.92
CA ILE A 30 -0.51 53.07 25.08
C ILE A 30 -0.21 52.32 26.38
N GLU A 31 -0.28 50.99 26.36
CA GLU A 31 0.02 50.17 27.55
C GLU A 31 1.52 50.16 27.88
N LYS A 32 2.38 50.21 26.88
CA LYS A 32 3.83 50.30 27.07
C LYS A 32 4.26 51.63 27.73
N LEU A 33 3.53 52.72 27.48
CA LEU A 33 3.74 54.00 28.20
C LEU A 33 3.43 53.89 29.70
N LYS A 34 2.56 52.95 30.11
CA LYS A 34 2.26 52.70 31.53
C LYS A 34 3.26 51.73 32.16
N ASN A 35 3.69 50.72 31.41
CA ASN A 35 4.68 49.74 31.83
C ASN A 35 5.57 49.34 30.64
N GLU A 36 6.84 49.73 30.68
CA GLU A 36 7.80 49.47 29.61
C GLU A 36 8.02 47.97 29.33
N HIS A 37 7.74 47.10 30.30
CA HIS A 37 7.85 45.63 30.16
C HIS A 37 6.65 44.99 29.45
N THR A 38 5.65 45.77 29.03
CA THR A 38 4.49 45.26 28.28
C THR A 38 4.92 44.70 26.92
N ILE A 39 4.40 43.52 26.60
CA ILE A 39 4.59 42.83 25.32
C ILE A 39 3.26 42.63 24.59
N GLY A 40 3.30 42.56 23.27
CA GLY A 40 2.14 42.33 22.42
C GLY A 40 2.19 40.98 21.71
N LEU A 41 1.06 40.29 21.68
CA LEU A 41 0.86 39.08 20.89
C LEU A 41 -0.35 39.22 19.97
N MET A 42 -0.13 39.17 18.66
CA MET A 42 -1.20 39.12 17.67
C MET A 42 -1.26 37.75 17.01
N ILE A 43 -2.44 37.13 17.02
CA ILE A 43 -2.68 35.82 16.38
C ILE A 43 -3.71 36.01 15.26
N ALA A 44 -3.38 35.60 14.03
CA ALA A 44 -4.27 35.67 12.88
C ALA A 44 -4.40 34.30 12.21
N LEU A 45 -5.58 33.69 12.29
CA LEU A 45 -5.81 32.32 11.78
C LEU A 45 -5.75 32.25 10.24
N SER A 46 -6.34 33.21 9.55
CA SER A 46 -6.35 33.27 8.08
C SER A 46 -5.20 34.09 7.50
N GLY A 47 -4.15 34.27 8.31
CA GLY A 47 -2.92 34.89 7.88
C GLY A 47 -2.86 36.40 7.98
N ALA A 48 -1.75 36.95 7.49
CA ALA A 48 -1.48 38.38 7.43
C ALA A 48 -1.00 38.75 6.02
N ASN A 49 -1.50 39.85 5.48
CA ASN A 49 -1.08 40.28 4.15
C ASN A 49 0.36 40.81 4.12
N GLY A 50 0.95 40.94 2.92
CA GLY A 50 2.36 41.33 2.77
C GLY A 50 2.73 42.67 3.42
N ASN A 51 1.80 43.62 3.50
CA ASN A 51 2.06 44.91 4.16
C ASN A 51 2.18 44.76 5.68
N VAL A 52 1.33 43.94 6.30
CA VAL A 52 1.40 43.63 7.73
C VAL A 52 2.69 42.87 8.04
N VAL A 53 3.02 41.85 7.24
CA VAL A 53 4.26 41.08 7.40
C VAL A 53 5.50 41.98 7.25
N GLY A 54 5.52 42.87 6.27
CA GLY A 54 6.57 43.88 6.10
C GLY A 54 6.71 44.77 7.33
N SER A 55 5.61 45.37 7.79
CA SER A 55 5.62 46.22 8.98
C SER A 55 6.04 45.49 10.26
N TYR A 56 5.67 44.22 10.42
CA TYR A 56 6.13 43.39 11.54
C TYR A 56 7.64 43.15 11.48
N ASN A 57 8.17 42.81 10.30
CA ASN A 57 9.60 42.57 10.12
C ASN A 57 10.46 43.80 10.46
N ASP A 58 9.95 45.02 10.24
CA ASP A 58 10.65 46.26 10.60
C ASP A 58 10.78 46.48 12.12
N ILE A 59 9.94 45.83 12.93
CA ILE A 59 9.85 46.10 14.39
C ILE A 59 10.05 44.87 15.27
N LYS A 60 10.07 43.65 14.71
CA LYS A 60 10.17 42.39 15.48
C LYS A 60 11.43 42.32 16.35
N ASP A 61 12.56 42.86 15.87
CA ASP A 61 13.85 42.80 16.56
C ASP A 61 13.87 43.63 17.86
N LYS A 62 12.88 44.48 18.07
CA LYS A 62 12.70 45.22 19.32
C LYS A 62 12.17 44.33 20.46
N GLY A 63 11.78 43.09 20.18
CA GLY A 63 11.49 42.05 21.18
C GLY A 63 10.22 42.25 22.02
N PHE A 64 9.42 43.29 21.76
CA PHE A 64 8.20 43.58 22.51
C PHE A 64 6.91 43.15 21.79
N ILE A 65 7.02 42.58 20.60
CA ILE A 65 5.88 42.21 19.76
C ILE A 65 6.10 40.87 19.07
N GLN A 66 5.07 40.05 19.04
CA GLN A 66 5.04 38.79 18.31
C GLN A 66 3.78 38.72 17.45
N LEU A 67 3.96 38.38 16.18
CA LEU A 67 2.90 38.03 15.26
C LEU A 67 2.96 36.52 15.03
N ILE A 68 1.81 35.85 15.16
CA ILE A 68 1.61 34.45 14.76
C ILE A 68 0.58 34.46 13.64
N ALA A 69 1.02 34.23 12.41
CA ALA A 69 0.16 34.18 11.24
C ALA A 69 0.68 33.18 10.21
N ASN A 70 -0.15 32.79 9.24
CA ASN A 70 0.25 31.88 8.16
C ASN A 70 0.82 30.56 8.76
N ASP A 71 1.99 30.14 8.30
CA ASP A 71 2.66 28.90 8.70
C ASP A 71 3.12 28.89 10.17
N ASP A 72 3.24 30.04 10.83
CA ASP A 72 3.62 30.11 12.25
C ASP A 72 2.65 29.32 13.13
N LEU A 73 1.36 29.33 12.76
CA LEU A 73 0.34 28.58 13.47
C LEU A 73 0.55 27.08 13.29
N ILE A 74 0.88 26.63 12.07
CA ILE A 74 1.17 25.22 11.78
C ILE A 74 2.37 24.75 12.60
N VAL A 75 3.44 25.55 12.66
CA VAL A 75 4.64 25.24 13.47
C VAL A 75 4.29 25.09 14.95
N LEU A 76 3.44 25.97 15.49
CA LEU A 76 3.02 25.90 16.89
C LEU A 76 2.12 24.70 17.17
N LEU A 77 1.20 24.38 16.26
CA LEU A 77 0.35 23.21 16.36
C LEU A 77 1.19 21.93 16.25
N ALA A 78 2.17 21.89 15.35
CA ALA A 78 3.08 20.77 15.17
C ALA A 78 3.87 20.49 16.45
N LYS A 79 4.40 21.54 17.09
CA LYS A 79 5.12 21.40 18.36
C LYS A 79 4.21 20.97 19.52
N LYS A 80 2.99 21.49 19.57
CA LYS A 80 2.07 21.26 20.71
C LYS A 80 1.41 19.89 20.67
N TYR A 81 1.04 19.43 19.48
CA TYR A 81 0.28 18.20 19.28
C TYR A 81 1.09 17.09 18.61
N SER A 82 2.39 17.29 18.40
CA SER A 82 3.26 16.34 17.70
C SER A 82 2.67 15.93 16.34
N LEU A 83 2.38 16.93 15.50
CA LEU A 83 1.80 16.67 14.19
C LEU A 83 2.75 15.83 13.34
N SER A 84 2.17 14.85 12.67
CA SER A 84 2.85 14.07 11.63
C SER A 84 3.31 14.95 10.47
N GLU A 85 4.43 14.60 9.85
CA GLU A 85 4.89 15.27 8.63
C GLU A 85 3.98 14.95 7.44
N LEU A 86 3.84 15.89 6.50
CA LEU A 86 2.97 15.74 5.33
C LEU A 86 3.34 14.52 4.48
N SER A 87 4.63 14.30 4.24
CA SER A 87 5.15 13.12 3.51
C SER A 87 4.70 11.81 4.15
N SER A 88 4.69 11.74 5.47
CA SER A 88 4.27 10.55 6.19
C SER A 88 2.74 10.36 6.17
N ILE A 89 1.94 11.44 6.10
CA ILE A 89 0.50 11.35 5.82
C ILE A 89 0.25 10.79 4.42
N GLU A 90 0.97 11.28 3.40
CA GLU A 90 0.87 10.77 2.02
C GLU A 90 1.22 9.28 1.96
N GLU A 91 2.36 8.88 2.52
CA GLU A 91 2.76 7.48 2.61
C GLU A 91 1.73 6.60 3.33
N TYR A 92 1.10 7.13 4.39
CA TYR A 92 0.05 6.41 5.10
C TYR A 92 -1.19 6.21 4.24
N VAL A 93 -1.67 7.25 3.55
CA VAL A 93 -2.86 7.18 2.68
C VAL A 93 -2.63 6.23 1.51
N ASN A 94 -1.45 6.31 0.89
CA ASN A 94 -1.08 5.49 -0.27
C ASN A 94 -0.99 3.99 0.05
N LYS A 95 -0.96 3.59 1.33
CA LYS A 95 -1.08 2.18 1.72
C LYS A 95 -2.48 1.61 1.52
N PHE A 96 -3.50 2.47 1.49
CA PHE A 96 -4.91 2.06 1.46
C PHE A 96 -5.60 2.36 0.13
N THR A 97 -5.09 3.31 -0.66
CA THR A 97 -5.76 3.74 -1.89
C THR A 97 -4.77 4.28 -2.92
N ASP A 98 -5.05 4.02 -4.21
CA ASP A 98 -4.31 4.55 -5.36
C ASP A 98 -4.92 5.87 -5.89
N ARG A 99 -5.89 6.45 -5.18
CA ARG A 99 -6.52 7.72 -5.57
C ARG A 99 -5.48 8.84 -5.62
N ILE A 100 -5.61 9.75 -6.59
CA ILE A 100 -4.71 10.90 -6.71
C ILE A 100 -5.03 11.93 -5.62
N LEU A 101 -4.07 12.20 -4.75
CA LEU A 101 -4.15 13.26 -3.75
C LEU A 101 -4.02 14.63 -4.42
N THR A 102 -4.91 15.56 -4.08
CA THR A 102 -4.90 16.93 -4.60
C THR A 102 -4.53 17.97 -3.56
N GLU A 103 -4.91 17.76 -2.29
CA GLU A 103 -4.70 18.71 -1.21
C GLU A 103 -4.64 18.00 0.15
N ILE A 104 -3.85 18.52 1.09
CA ILE A 104 -3.83 18.08 2.48
C ILE A 104 -4.00 19.30 3.39
N CYS A 105 -5.10 19.33 4.15
CA CYS A 105 -5.47 20.45 5.00
C CYS A 105 -5.42 20.06 6.49
N LEU A 106 -5.15 21.05 7.34
CA LEU A 106 -5.29 20.92 8.79
C LEU A 106 -6.66 21.40 9.26
N ALA A 107 -7.31 20.59 10.09
CA ALA A 107 -8.52 20.96 10.80
C ALA A 107 -8.31 20.86 12.31
N TYR A 108 -8.78 21.87 13.04
CA TYR A 108 -8.79 21.89 14.50
C TYR A 108 -10.24 21.94 15.00
N TYR A 109 -10.64 20.94 15.77
CA TYR A 109 -11.96 20.90 16.38
C TYR A 109 -11.91 20.22 17.74
N ASN A 110 -12.59 20.81 18.74
CA ASN A 110 -12.70 20.27 20.09
C ASN A 110 -11.36 19.80 20.71
N LYS A 111 -10.31 20.65 20.62
CA LYS A 111 -8.95 20.37 21.12
C LYS A 111 -8.23 19.20 20.45
N LEU A 112 -8.74 18.72 19.32
CA LEU A 112 -8.12 17.70 18.49
C LEU A 112 -7.75 18.28 17.13
N ILE A 113 -6.71 17.71 16.54
CA ILE A 113 -6.25 18.06 15.20
C ILE A 113 -6.43 16.87 14.29
N TYR A 114 -6.88 17.18 13.08
CA TYR A 114 -7.15 16.24 12.01
C TYR A 114 -6.47 16.71 10.73
N TRP A 115 -6.04 15.75 9.94
CA TRP A 115 -5.66 15.93 8.55
C TRP A 115 -6.87 15.62 7.68
N ILE A 116 -7.22 16.54 6.80
CA ILE A 116 -8.20 16.31 5.74
C ILE A 116 -7.39 16.09 4.48
N VAL A 117 -7.44 14.88 3.94
CA VAL A 117 -6.75 14.52 2.70
C VAL A 117 -7.79 14.49 1.59
N VAL A 118 -7.59 15.32 0.59
CA VAL A 118 -8.52 15.53 -0.52
C VAL A 118 -7.98 14.81 -1.75
N PHE A 119 -8.88 14.12 -2.43
CA PHE A 119 -8.62 13.44 -3.69
C PHE A 119 -9.25 14.20 -4.86
N ALA A 120 -8.94 13.76 -6.07
CA ALA A 120 -9.63 14.23 -7.27
C ALA A 120 -11.17 14.16 -7.10
N GLU A 121 -11.88 15.05 -7.80
CA GLU A 121 -13.35 15.13 -7.77
C GLU A 121 -13.97 15.55 -6.43
N GLY A 122 -13.16 16.02 -5.47
CA GLY A 122 -13.64 16.58 -4.20
C GLY A 122 -14.02 15.53 -3.16
N GLU A 123 -13.59 14.28 -3.37
CA GLU A 123 -13.61 13.24 -2.35
C GLU A 123 -12.56 13.52 -1.28
N TYR A 124 -12.78 13.08 -0.04
CA TYR A 124 -11.82 13.30 1.04
C TYR A 124 -11.89 12.21 2.10
N THR A 125 -10.76 12.01 2.79
CA THR A 125 -10.69 11.25 4.04
C THR A 125 -10.21 12.15 5.17
N VAL A 126 -10.46 11.71 6.41
CA VAL A 126 -10.02 12.41 7.62
C VAL A 126 -9.16 11.44 8.41
N ILE A 127 -7.99 11.93 8.83
CA ILE A 127 -7.01 11.18 9.61
C ILE A 127 -6.71 12.00 10.86
N SER A 128 -6.48 11.35 12.00
CA SER A 128 -6.03 12.08 13.19
C SER A 128 -4.60 12.59 13.01
N HIS A 129 -4.19 13.54 13.86
CA HIS A 129 -2.84 14.11 13.85
C HIS A 129 -1.66 13.11 13.87
N ASN A 130 -1.89 11.87 14.32
CA ASN A 130 -0.87 10.84 14.57
C ASN A 130 -1.26 9.44 14.04
N TYR A 131 -2.05 9.37 12.96
CA TYR A 131 -2.49 8.11 12.33
C TYR A 131 -3.38 7.21 13.19
N GLN A 132 -3.85 7.67 14.34
CA GLN A 132 -4.84 6.93 15.12
C GLN A 132 -6.18 6.92 14.39
N ALA A 133 -6.84 5.77 14.41
CA ALA A 133 -8.18 5.62 13.86
C ALA A 133 -9.14 6.63 14.50
N ILE A 134 -9.87 7.36 13.66
CA ILE A 134 -10.90 8.29 14.11
C ILE A 134 -12.13 7.47 14.50
N THR A 135 -12.71 7.77 15.67
CA THR A 135 -13.91 7.05 16.10
C THR A 135 -15.12 7.46 15.26
N LYS A 136 -16.11 6.57 15.15
CA LYS A 136 -17.35 6.88 14.42
C LYS A 136 -18.02 8.16 14.91
N GLU A 137 -18.05 8.39 16.22
CA GLU A 137 -18.59 9.61 16.83
C GLU A 137 -17.83 10.87 16.40
N GLN A 138 -16.49 10.81 16.36
CA GLN A 138 -15.67 11.92 15.89
C GLN A 138 -15.94 12.21 14.41
N THR A 139 -16.03 11.17 13.58
CA THR A 139 -16.35 11.31 12.16
C THR A 139 -17.72 11.97 11.99
N GLU A 140 -18.77 11.46 12.63
CA GLU A 140 -20.14 12.01 12.55
C GLU A 140 -20.22 13.49 12.94
N LEU A 141 -19.38 13.94 13.88
CA LEU A 141 -19.27 15.36 14.26
C LEU A 141 -18.53 16.21 13.22
N LEU A 142 -17.49 15.65 12.58
CA LEU A 142 -16.64 16.38 11.64
C LEU A 142 -17.25 16.52 10.24
N LEU A 143 -17.94 15.50 9.72
CA LEU A 143 -18.45 15.52 8.34
C LEU A 143 -19.36 16.73 8.06
N PRO A 144 -20.32 17.09 8.92
CA PRO A 144 -21.14 18.28 8.72
C PRO A 144 -20.32 19.58 8.79
N LEU A 145 -19.26 19.64 9.59
CA LEU A 145 -18.42 20.84 9.71
C LEU A 145 -17.58 21.03 8.46
N ILE A 146 -17.01 19.95 7.92
CA ILE A 146 -16.21 20.01 6.70
C ILE A 146 -17.10 20.41 5.52
N SER A 147 -18.19 19.66 5.28
CA SER A 147 -19.11 19.93 4.16
C SER A 147 -19.74 21.32 4.17
N ASN A 148 -19.94 21.94 5.34
CA ASN A 148 -20.49 23.30 5.44
C ASN A 148 -19.44 24.42 5.25
N ASN A 149 -18.15 24.13 5.43
CA ASN A 149 -17.09 25.14 5.41
C ASN A 149 -16.09 24.95 4.27
N THR A 150 -16.19 23.87 3.50
CA THR A 150 -15.29 23.54 2.39
C THR A 150 -16.10 23.09 1.17
N PRO A 151 -15.50 23.08 -0.03
CA PRO A 151 -16.15 22.53 -1.23
C PRO A 151 -16.10 20.99 -1.31
N PHE A 152 -15.62 20.30 -0.26
CA PHE A 152 -15.46 18.84 -0.27
C PHE A 152 -16.81 18.17 -0.03
N THR A 153 -17.13 17.13 -0.83
CA THR A 153 -18.50 16.62 -0.89
C THR A 153 -18.62 15.15 -0.49
N ASN A 154 -17.62 14.32 -0.75
CA ASN A 154 -17.72 12.87 -0.56
C ASN A 154 -16.68 12.35 0.44
N TYR A 155 -17.13 12.01 1.66
CA TYR A 155 -16.24 11.39 2.65
C TYR A 155 -16.03 9.91 2.36
N ILE A 156 -14.77 9.49 2.36
CA ILE A 156 -14.35 8.11 2.18
C ILE A 156 -13.57 7.65 3.40
N ASN A 157 -13.99 6.52 3.98
CA ASN A 157 -13.17 5.82 4.95
C ASN A 157 -12.24 4.85 4.21
N ILE A 158 -11.02 5.32 3.90
CA ILE A 158 -10.02 4.57 3.12
C ILE A 158 -9.61 3.25 3.80
N GLU A 159 -9.58 3.20 5.14
CA GLU A 159 -9.23 1.96 5.86
C GLU A 159 -10.34 0.91 5.71
N GLU A 160 -11.60 1.30 5.90
CA GLU A 160 -12.73 0.38 5.79
C GLU A 160 -12.94 -0.08 4.34
N GLU A 161 -12.74 0.81 3.36
CA GLU A 161 -12.77 0.44 1.95
C GLU A 161 -11.65 -0.57 1.63
N HIS A 162 -10.42 -0.30 2.06
CA HIS A 162 -9.29 -1.22 1.87
C HIS A 162 -9.56 -2.58 2.54
N LYS A 163 -10.07 -2.60 3.78
CA LYS A 163 -10.46 -3.85 4.46
C LYS A 163 -11.57 -4.59 3.71
N ALA A 164 -12.54 -3.88 3.14
CA ALA A 164 -13.60 -4.49 2.36
C ALA A 164 -13.09 -5.10 1.04
N ILE A 165 -12.17 -4.40 0.36
CA ILE A 165 -11.50 -4.91 -0.85
C ILE A 165 -10.67 -6.16 -0.52
N ALA A 166 -9.87 -6.10 0.56
CA ALA A 166 -9.08 -7.24 1.02
C ALA A 166 -9.98 -8.43 1.35
N ARG A 167 -11.04 -8.24 2.15
CA ARG A 167 -12.02 -9.28 2.48
C ARG A 167 -12.65 -9.87 1.22
N GLN A 168 -13.03 -9.05 0.25
CA GLN A 168 -13.59 -9.51 -1.02
C GLN A 168 -12.60 -10.36 -1.82
N SER A 169 -11.31 -9.98 -1.85
CA SER A 169 -10.26 -10.77 -2.48
C SER A 169 -10.07 -12.12 -1.80
N ILE A 170 -10.02 -12.15 -0.46
CA ILE A 170 -9.91 -13.39 0.33
C ILE A 170 -11.06 -14.33 -0.02
N LEU A 171 -12.29 -13.83 -0.01
CA LEU A 171 -13.47 -14.63 -0.32
C LEU A 171 -13.43 -15.19 -1.74
N ASN A 172 -13.10 -14.35 -2.72
CA ASN A 172 -12.99 -14.78 -4.11
C ASN A 172 -11.98 -15.93 -4.26
N THR A 173 -10.81 -15.79 -3.63
CA THR A 173 -9.76 -16.81 -3.71
C THR A 173 -10.15 -18.08 -2.98
N LEU A 174 -10.76 -18.00 -1.80
CA LEU A 174 -11.25 -19.19 -1.07
C LEU A 174 -12.33 -19.92 -1.85
N ILE A 175 -13.35 -19.21 -2.36
CA ILE A 175 -14.44 -19.80 -3.15
C ILE A 175 -13.88 -20.56 -4.35
N LEU A 176 -12.99 -19.92 -5.12
CA LEU A 176 -12.36 -20.56 -6.27
C LEU A 176 -11.49 -21.75 -5.86
N SER A 177 -10.73 -21.65 -4.77
CA SER A 177 -9.92 -22.77 -4.28
C SER A 177 -10.77 -23.98 -3.88
N PHE A 178 -11.97 -23.79 -3.35
CA PHE A 178 -12.88 -24.89 -3.03
C PHE A 178 -13.50 -25.51 -4.28
N LEU A 179 -13.77 -24.70 -5.30
CA LEU A 179 -14.24 -25.17 -6.60
C LEU A 179 -13.14 -25.86 -7.42
N MET A 180 -11.87 -25.56 -7.16
CA MET A 180 -10.74 -26.32 -7.71
C MET A 180 -10.62 -27.72 -7.09
N ASP A 181 -11.03 -27.88 -5.82
CA ASP A 181 -10.99 -29.17 -5.12
C ASP A 181 -12.18 -30.09 -5.48
N CYS A 182 -13.29 -29.50 -5.93
CA CYS A 182 -14.57 -30.21 -6.08
C CYS A 182 -15.25 -29.72 -7.35
N SER A 183 -15.68 -30.64 -8.22
CA SER A 183 -16.40 -30.30 -9.45
C SER A 183 -17.70 -29.52 -9.21
N GLU A 184 -18.35 -29.74 -8.07
CA GLU A 184 -19.58 -29.06 -7.65
C GLU A 184 -19.60 -28.90 -6.12
N ILE A 185 -20.10 -27.76 -5.64
CA ILE A 185 -20.26 -27.48 -4.20
C ILE A 185 -21.54 -26.69 -3.93
N THR A 186 -22.22 -27.00 -2.84
CA THR A 186 -23.42 -26.25 -2.44
C THR A 186 -23.06 -24.94 -1.73
N MET A 187 -24.00 -23.98 -1.71
CA MET A 187 -23.84 -22.72 -1.00
C MET A 187 -23.56 -22.93 0.50
N ASP A 188 -24.26 -23.87 1.15
CA ASP A 188 -24.10 -24.14 2.58
C ASP A 188 -22.72 -24.74 2.90
N GLU A 189 -22.18 -25.59 2.01
CA GLU A 189 -20.83 -26.12 2.14
C GLU A 189 -19.77 -25.03 1.96
N VAL A 190 -19.94 -24.12 0.99
CA VAL A 190 -19.05 -22.96 0.83
C VAL A 190 -19.04 -22.10 2.08
N VAL A 191 -20.21 -21.77 2.64
CA VAL A 191 -20.31 -20.99 3.88
C VAL A 191 -19.59 -21.69 5.02
N THR A 192 -19.84 -22.98 5.19
CA THR A 192 -19.23 -23.77 6.27
C THR A 192 -17.71 -23.81 6.13
N LYS A 193 -17.19 -24.10 4.93
CA LYS A 193 -15.75 -24.13 4.66
C LYS A 193 -15.09 -22.76 4.88
N ILE A 194 -15.69 -21.67 4.40
CA ILE A 194 -15.18 -20.30 4.62
C ILE A 194 -15.15 -19.98 6.11
N GLN A 195 -16.22 -20.26 6.85
CA GLN A 195 -16.27 -19.96 8.27
C GLN A 195 -15.21 -20.72 9.07
N LEU A 196 -14.94 -21.98 8.72
CA LEU A 196 -13.86 -22.76 9.33
C LEU A 196 -12.49 -22.13 9.06
N THR A 197 -12.18 -21.80 7.80
CA THR A 197 -10.89 -21.20 7.42
C THR A 197 -10.70 -19.80 8.01
N VAL A 198 -11.74 -18.97 8.04
CA VAL A 198 -11.66 -17.58 8.51
C VAL A 198 -11.58 -17.47 10.04
N ASN A 199 -12.23 -18.38 10.78
CA ASN A 199 -12.13 -18.42 12.24
C ASN A 199 -10.71 -18.75 12.73
N GLU A 200 -9.94 -19.52 11.97
CA GLU A 200 -8.52 -19.76 12.25
C GLU A 200 -7.67 -18.48 12.07
N GLU A 201 -8.13 -17.54 11.25
CA GLU A 201 -7.44 -16.28 10.91
C GLU A 201 -7.96 -15.04 11.70
N ASN A 202 -8.88 -15.23 12.65
CA ASN A 202 -9.53 -14.14 13.43
C ASN A 202 -10.23 -13.05 12.58
N ALA A 203 -10.66 -13.35 11.35
CA ALA A 203 -11.44 -12.39 10.55
C ALA A 203 -12.95 -12.57 10.76
N THR A 204 -13.73 -11.53 10.49
CA THR A 204 -15.20 -11.60 10.52
C THR A 204 -15.75 -11.50 9.10
N VAL A 205 -16.46 -12.53 8.67
CA VAL A 205 -17.14 -12.59 7.37
C VAL A 205 -18.60 -12.93 7.64
N ASN A 206 -19.52 -12.13 7.12
CA ASN A 206 -20.94 -12.40 7.20
C ASN A 206 -21.45 -13.14 5.95
N LEU A 207 -22.65 -13.72 6.03
CA LEU A 207 -23.24 -14.49 4.93
C LEU A 207 -23.48 -13.64 3.67
N GLU A 208 -23.80 -12.35 3.83
CA GLU A 208 -24.08 -11.46 2.70
C GLU A 208 -22.81 -11.10 1.92
N ASP A 209 -21.66 -11.00 2.59
CA ASP A 209 -20.35 -10.83 1.94
C ASP A 209 -20.04 -12.04 1.05
N ILE A 210 -20.28 -13.27 1.54
CA ILE A 210 -20.04 -14.49 0.77
C ILE A 210 -20.97 -14.54 -0.46
N LYS A 211 -22.27 -14.28 -0.29
CA LYS A 211 -23.23 -14.24 -1.40
C LYS A 211 -22.85 -13.17 -2.43
N SER A 212 -22.46 -11.98 -1.97
CA SER A 212 -21.98 -10.89 -2.83
C SER A 212 -20.73 -11.32 -3.61
N ALA A 213 -19.79 -12.00 -2.95
CA ALA A 213 -18.58 -12.50 -3.60
C ALA A 213 -18.88 -13.50 -4.71
N ILE A 214 -19.72 -14.50 -4.43
CA ILE A 214 -20.14 -15.49 -5.45
C ILE A 214 -20.82 -14.79 -6.62
N LYS A 215 -21.77 -13.90 -6.36
CA LYS A 215 -22.54 -13.21 -7.40
C LYS A 215 -21.65 -12.34 -8.30
N LYS A 216 -20.59 -11.74 -7.75
CA LYS A 216 -19.66 -10.88 -8.49
C LYS A 216 -18.48 -11.63 -9.10
N ASN A 217 -18.33 -12.92 -8.81
CA ASN A 217 -17.20 -13.71 -9.29
C ASN A 217 -17.44 -14.15 -10.74
N PRO A 218 -16.62 -13.73 -11.71
CA PRO A 218 -16.84 -14.01 -13.13
C PRO A 218 -16.55 -15.47 -13.51
N PHE A 219 -15.93 -16.25 -12.62
CA PHE A 219 -15.53 -17.63 -12.86
C PHE A 219 -16.39 -18.65 -12.11
N VAL A 220 -17.44 -18.21 -11.42
CA VAL A 220 -18.38 -19.08 -10.71
C VAL A 220 -19.72 -19.06 -11.43
N VAL A 221 -20.25 -20.25 -11.72
CA VAL A 221 -21.57 -20.42 -12.33
C VAL A 221 -22.46 -21.25 -11.41
N GLN A 222 -23.77 -21.01 -11.47
CA GLN A 222 -24.75 -21.77 -10.72
C GLN A 222 -25.39 -22.82 -11.62
N SER A 223 -25.43 -24.08 -11.18
CA SER A 223 -26.12 -25.17 -11.85
C SER A 223 -27.64 -25.04 -11.73
N GLU A 224 -28.38 -25.83 -12.53
CA GLU A 224 -29.84 -25.90 -12.42
C GLU A 224 -30.31 -26.44 -11.04
N SER A 225 -29.49 -27.25 -10.37
CA SER A 225 -29.72 -27.75 -9.01
C SER A 225 -29.45 -26.71 -7.92
N GLY A 226 -28.89 -25.55 -8.28
CA GLY A 226 -28.57 -24.47 -7.34
C GLY A 226 -27.16 -24.55 -6.75
N SER A 227 -26.37 -25.57 -7.10
CA SER A 227 -24.98 -25.69 -6.70
C SER A 227 -24.07 -24.74 -7.48
N LEU A 228 -22.87 -24.52 -6.95
CA LEU A 228 -21.85 -23.68 -7.54
C LEU A 228 -20.81 -24.55 -8.25
N LEU A 229 -20.40 -24.09 -9.43
CA LEU A 229 -19.43 -24.74 -10.30
C LEU A 229 -18.40 -23.71 -10.75
N LEU A 230 -17.20 -24.17 -11.06
CA LEU A 230 -16.25 -23.37 -11.83
C LEU A 230 -16.79 -23.18 -13.25
N LEU A 231 -16.51 -22.02 -13.85
CA LEU A 231 -16.76 -21.82 -15.27
C LEU A 231 -16.06 -22.90 -16.10
N ASP A 232 -16.69 -23.34 -17.18
CA ASP A 232 -16.09 -24.28 -18.13
C ASP A 232 -14.68 -23.82 -18.55
N GLU A 233 -13.68 -24.68 -18.39
CA GLU A 233 -12.26 -24.39 -18.67
C GLU A 233 -12.04 -23.86 -20.08
N GLN A 234 -12.82 -24.33 -21.06
CA GLN A 234 -12.72 -23.86 -22.46
C GLN A 234 -13.12 -22.38 -22.61
N LYS A 235 -13.83 -21.83 -21.63
CA LYS A 235 -14.27 -20.44 -21.57
C LYS A 235 -13.44 -19.60 -20.61
N ILE A 236 -12.55 -20.22 -19.84
CA ILE A 236 -11.68 -19.51 -18.90
C ILE A 236 -10.50 -18.91 -19.66
N ASP A 237 -10.37 -17.59 -19.61
CA ASP A 237 -9.09 -16.95 -19.84
C ASP A 237 -8.22 -17.11 -18.58
N PHE A 238 -7.26 -18.03 -18.61
CA PHE A 238 -6.39 -18.30 -17.46
C PHE A 238 -5.48 -17.12 -17.05
N ILE A 239 -5.17 -16.19 -17.95
CA ILE A 239 -4.47 -14.95 -17.56
C ILE A 239 -5.38 -14.11 -16.68
N GLU A 240 -6.62 -13.88 -17.09
CA GLU A 240 -7.57 -13.10 -16.30
C GLU A 240 -8.00 -13.82 -15.02
N PHE A 241 -8.08 -15.15 -15.06
CA PHE A 241 -8.32 -15.98 -13.90
C PHE A 241 -7.27 -15.78 -12.82
N TYR A 242 -5.99 -15.91 -13.17
CA TYR A 242 -4.90 -15.72 -12.21
C TYR A 242 -4.73 -14.25 -11.81
N ARG A 243 -4.98 -13.30 -12.69
CA ARG A 243 -5.03 -11.86 -12.32
C ARG A 243 -6.11 -11.59 -11.28
N PHE A 244 -7.26 -12.24 -11.39
CA PHE A 244 -8.35 -12.10 -10.44
C PHE A 244 -8.02 -12.73 -9.08
N ILE A 245 -7.42 -13.92 -9.07
CA ILE A 245 -7.03 -14.62 -7.83
C ILE A 245 -5.88 -13.92 -7.10
N LEU A 246 -4.91 -13.38 -7.84
CA LEU A 246 -3.65 -12.83 -7.30
C LEU A 246 -3.66 -11.31 -7.11
N LYS A 247 -4.84 -10.67 -7.21
CA LYS A 247 -4.96 -9.20 -7.23
C LYS A 247 -4.53 -8.50 -5.93
N SER A 248 -4.75 -9.10 -4.76
CA SER A 248 -4.65 -8.36 -3.48
C SER A 248 -3.95 -9.11 -2.36
N ALA A 249 -4.12 -10.43 -2.28
CA ALA A 249 -3.48 -11.25 -1.24
C ALA A 249 -3.14 -12.64 -1.78
N LEU A 250 -1.93 -13.09 -1.48
CA LEU A 250 -1.46 -14.43 -1.84
C LEU A 250 -2.00 -15.44 -0.83
N HIS A 251 -3.12 -16.07 -1.16
CA HIS A 251 -3.61 -17.19 -0.37
C HIS A 251 -2.90 -18.47 -0.77
N THR A 252 -2.09 -18.97 0.16
CA THR A 252 -1.28 -20.19 0.02
C THR A 252 -2.11 -21.42 -0.36
N ARG A 253 -3.41 -21.40 -0.05
CA ARG A 253 -4.34 -22.49 -0.39
C ARG A 253 -4.40 -22.79 -1.90
N VAL A 254 -4.23 -21.79 -2.77
CA VAL A 254 -4.28 -21.99 -4.24
C VAL A 254 -3.09 -22.82 -4.73
N LEU A 255 -1.91 -22.60 -4.13
CA LEU A 255 -0.65 -23.22 -4.51
C LEU A 255 -0.61 -24.74 -4.29
N SER A 256 -1.35 -25.25 -3.30
CA SER A 256 -1.38 -26.68 -2.98
C SER A 256 -2.40 -27.47 -3.81
N ARG A 257 -3.10 -26.85 -4.77
CA ARG A 257 -4.12 -27.51 -5.58
C ARG A 257 -3.51 -28.11 -6.84
N GLU A 258 -3.86 -29.37 -7.13
CA GLU A 258 -3.49 -30.02 -8.40
C GLU A 258 -3.98 -29.19 -9.61
N TYR A 259 -5.20 -28.64 -9.50
CA TYR A 259 -5.77 -27.74 -10.51
C TYR A 259 -4.82 -26.59 -10.90
N TYR A 260 -4.16 -25.97 -9.93
CA TYR A 260 -3.21 -24.89 -10.19
C TYR A 260 -2.00 -25.39 -10.99
N VAL A 261 -1.40 -26.49 -10.52
CA VAL A 261 -0.21 -27.08 -11.13
C VAL A 261 -0.47 -27.53 -12.58
N GLU A 262 -1.64 -28.12 -12.84
CA GLU A 262 -2.04 -28.58 -14.18
C GLU A 262 -2.26 -27.43 -15.18
N HIS A 263 -2.76 -26.28 -14.69
CA HIS A 263 -3.09 -25.12 -15.52
C HIS A 263 -1.96 -24.11 -15.66
N VAL A 264 -0.96 -24.14 -14.79
CA VAL A 264 0.33 -23.47 -15.02
C VAL A 264 1.20 -24.37 -15.88
N ASN A 265 0.93 -24.37 -17.18
CA ASN A 265 1.52 -25.26 -18.17
C ASN A 265 2.11 -24.49 -19.36
N GLU A 266 2.60 -25.20 -20.38
CA GLU A 266 3.21 -24.59 -21.57
C GLU A 266 2.26 -23.66 -22.35
N ASP A 267 0.95 -23.91 -22.33
CA ASP A 267 -0.01 -23.03 -23.01
C ASP A 267 -0.09 -21.67 -22.29
N LEU A 268 -0.23 -21.70 -20.97
CA LEU A 268 -0.18 -20.48 -20.16
C LEU A 268 1.16 -19.75 -20.33
N LEU A 269 2.28 -20.49 -20.36
CA LEU A 269 3.61 -19.92 -20.57
C LEU A 269 3.70 -19.23 -21.94
N LYS A 270 3.15 -19.81 -23.01
CA LYS A 270 3.10 -19.14 -24.33
C LYS A 270 2.31 -17.84 -24.27
N ARG A 271 1.18 -17.83 -23.56
CA ARG A 271 0.38 -16.61 -23.36
C ARG A 271 1.13 -15.55 -22.56
N ILE A 272 1.85 -15.95 -21.51
CA ILE A 272 2.78 -15.10 -20.75
C ILE A 272 3.85 -14.51 -21.68
N CYS A 273 4.50 -15.32 -22.51
CA CYS A 273 5.48 -14.84 -23.48
C CYS A 273 4.88 -13.79 -24.42
N SER A 274 3.64 -13.98 -24.87
CA SER A 274 2.92 -13.00 -25.70
C SER A 274 2.63 -11.67 -24.97
N ILE A 275 2.28 -11.72 -23.68
CA ILE A 275 2.14 -10.51 -22.84
C ILE A 275 3.47 -9.75 -22.79
N GLN A 276 4.59 -10.47 -22.66
CA GLN A 276 5.94 -9.91 -22.70
C GLN A 276 6.43 -9.58 -24.12
N LYS A 277 5.53 -9.33 -25.07
CA LYS A 277 5.86 -9.01 -26.48
C LYS A 277 6.70 -10.10 -27.14
N ASN A 278 6.24 -11.35 -27.01
CA ASN A 278 6.81 -12.55 -27.60
C ASN A 278 8.31 -12.70 -27.28
N ILE A 279 8.67 -12.72 -26.00
CA ILE A 279 10.00 -13.19 -25.57
C ILE A 279 10.21 -14.64 -26.01
N ASN A 280 11.44 -14.99 -26.36
CA ASN A 280 11.80 -16.34 -26.75
C ASN A 280 12.53 -17.04 -25.59
N ILE A 281 11.81 -17.92 -24.89
CA ILE A 281 12.40 -18.76 -23.84
C ILE A 281 13.05 -19.96 -24.52
N PRO A 282 14.36 -20.21 -24.30
CA PRO A 282 15.03 -21.40 -24.83
C PRO A 282 14.34 -22.68 -24.38
N THR A 283 14.25 -23.68 -25.26
CA THR A 283 13.55 -24.94 -24.99
C THR A 283 14.09 -25.63 -23.72
N GLU A 284 15.40 -25.54 -23.49
CA GLU A 284 16.07 -26.10 -22.32
C GLU A 284 15.66 -25.44 -20.98
N ARG A 285 15.08 -24.24 -21.02
CA ARG A 285 14.65 -23.46 -19.84
C ARG A 285 13.14 -23.49 -19.61
N ILE A 286 12.36 -24.08 -20.51
CA ILE A 286 10.89 -24.12 -20.40
C ILE A 286 10.46 -24.81 -19.11
N ASN A 287 11.05 -25.97 -18.79
CA ASN A 287 10.70 -26.71 -17.58
C ASN A 287 11.07 -25.95 -16.31
N ASP A 288 12.21 -25.25 -16.31
CA ASP A 288 12.63 -24.42 -15.17
C ASP A 288 11.67 -23.24 -14.96
N CYS A 289 11.25 -22.58 -16.04
CA CYS A 289 10.24 -21.52 -15.99
C CYS A 289 8.91 -22.04 -15.42
N LEU A 290 8.42 -23.17 -15.93
CA LEU A 290 7.18 -23.77 -15.45
C LEU A 290 7.29 -24.15 -13.97
N PHE A 291 8.42 -24.75 -13.56
CA PHE A 291 8.67 -25.08 -12.17
C PHE A 291 8.57 -23.84 -11.27
N LEU A 292 9.23 -22.73 -11.64
CA LEU A 292 9.19 -21.49 -10.86
C LEU A 292 7.77 -20.93 -10.77
N LEU A 293 7.03 -20.89 -11.88
CA LEU A 293 5.65 -20.39 -11.92
C LEU A 293 4.67 -21.29 -11.14
N GLN A 294 4.88 -22.61 -11.17
CA GLN A 294 4.07 -23.59 -10.41
C GLN A 294 4.33 -23.56 -8.90
N HIS A 295 5.46 -23.01 -8.46
CA HIS A 295 5.87 -23.04 -7.05
C HIS A 295 6.09 -21.64 -6.45
N SER A 296 5.76 -20.56 -7.18
CA SER A 296 5.76 -19.18 -6.68
C SER A 296 4.61 -18.38 -7.27
N LEU A 297 3.65 -17.99 -6.42
CA LEU A 297 2.59 -17.08 -6.84
C LEU A 297 3.12 -15.69 -7.16
N THR A 298 4.19 -15.25 -6.49
CA THR A 298 4.78 -13.94 -6.80
C THR A 298 5.38 -13.95 -8.19
N ALA A 299 6.03 -15.05 -8.60
CA ALA A 299 6.56 -15.22 -9.95
C ALA A 299 5.44 -15.23 -10.99
N LEU A 300 4.36 -15.99 -10.76
CA LEU A 300 3.21 -15.99 -11.67
C LEU A 300 2.53 -14.62 -11.72
N SER A 301 2.31 -14.00 -10.56
CA SER A 301 1.71 -12.66 -10.45
C SER A 301 2.53 -11.63 -11.22
N TYR A 302 3.86 -11.69 -11.20
CA TYR A 302 4.69 -10.85 -12.05
C TYR A 302 4.49 -11.19 -13.54
N ALA A 303 4.61 -12.47 -13.89
CA ALA A 303 4.68 -12.91 -15.28
C ALA A 303 3.40 -12.64 -16.09
N ILE A 304 2.23 -12.63 -15.44
CA ILE A 304 0.94 -12.34 -16.08
C ILE A 304 0.66 -10.85 -16.30
N TYR A 305 1.57 -9.94 -15.92
CA TYR A 305 1.49 -8.51 -16.24
C TYR A 305 2.68 -8.09 -17.11
N PRO A 306 2.50 -7.09 -17.99
CA PRO A 306 3.55 -6.68 -18.90
C PRO A 306 4.69 -5.95 -18.16
N ASP A 307 5.92 -6.44 -18.29
CA ASP A 307 7.10 -5.79 -17.74
C ASP A 307 7.53 -4.61 -18.62
N GLN A 308 7.47 -3.40 -18.06
CA GLN A 308 7.81 -2.17 -18.77
C GLN A 308 9.26 -2.14 -19.28
N PHE A 309 10.19 -2.80 -18.61
CA PHE A 309 11.57 -2.92 -19.06
C PHE A 309 11.65 -3.75 -20.36
N ILE A 310 10.90 -4.84 -20.43
CA ILE A 310 10.88 -5.75 -21.58
C ILE A 310 10.09 -5.15 -22.75
N ILE A 311 8.86 -4.68 -22.51
CA ILE A 311 7.93 -4.35 -23.59
C ILE A 311 8.26 -3.02 -24.28
N ARG A 312 8.93 -2.08 -23.60
CA ARG A 312 9.15 -0.70 -24.09
C ARG A 312 9.91 -0.64 -25.42
N TYR A 313 10.76 -1.65 -25.69
CA TYR A 313 11.62 -1.71 -26.87
C TYR A 313 11.25 -2.87 -27.82
N ARG A 314 10.10 -3.53 -27.61
CA ARG A 314 9.67 -4.68 -28.40
C ARG A 314 8.38 -4.39 -29.16
N SER A 315 8.26 -4.97 -30.35
CA SER A 315 7.00 -5.01 -31.09
C SER A 315 6.16 -6.21 -30.63
N SER A 316 4.89 -6.25 -31.00
CA SER A 316 4.06 -7.44 -30.78
C SER A 316 4.59 -8.69 -31.49
N ASN A 317 5.49 -8.58 -32.47
CA ASN A 317 6.12 -9.72 -33.14
C ASN A 317 7.50 -10.07 -32.54
N GLY A 318 7.84 -9.51 -31.38
CA GLY A 318 9.17 -9.65 -30.78
C GLY A 318 10.15 -8.55 -31.22
N THR A 319 11.43 -8.86 -31.12
CA THR A 319 12.54 -8.01 -31.55
C THR A 319 13.38 -8.74 -32.61
N PRO A 320 13.82 -8.04 -33.68
CA PRO A 320 14.72 -8.64 -34.66
C PRO A 320 16.16 -8.78 -34.13
N PHE A 321 16.48 -8.15 -32.99
CA PHE A 321 17.83 -8.13 -32.43
C PHE A 321 18.03 -9.26 -31.41
N SER A 322 18.77 -10.30 -31.80
CA SER A 322 18.99 -11.50 -30.99
C SER A 322 19.61 -11.23 -29.61
N ASN A 323 20.54 -10.28 -29.51
CA ASN A 323 21.16 -9.94 -28.22
C ASN A 323 20.17 -9.23 -27.27
N VAL A 324 19.28 -8.40 -27.81
CA VAL A 324 18.22 -7.76 -27.02
C VAL A 324 17.21 -8.80 -26.56
N ASP A 325 16.87 -9.76 -27.43
CA ASP A 325 15.97 -10.85 -27.07
C ASP A 325 16.54 -11.70 -25.93
N LYS A 326 17.80 -12.12 -26.05
CA LYS A 326 18.51 -12.84 -24.98
C LYS A 326 18.54 -12.06 -23.67
N GLY A 327 18.93 -10.78 -23.72
CA GLY A 327 18.98 -9.94 -22.52
C GLY A 327 17.63 -9.79 -21.83
N HIS A 328 16.55 -9.61 -22.60
CA HIS A 328 15.20 -9.53 -22.04
C HIS A 328 14.69 -10.88 -21.51
N THR A 329 15.03 -11.99 -22.17
CA THR A 329 14.69 -13.34 -21.68
C THR A 329 15.42 -13.65 -20.37
N GLU A 330 16.71 -13.33 -20.26
CA GLU A 330 17.44 -13.48 -19.00
C GLU A 330 16.87 -12.57 -17.90
N HIS A 331 16.55 -11.30 -18.22
CA HIS A 331 15.88 -10.41 -17.25
C HIS A 331 14.55 -10.97 -16.75
N PHE A 332 13.71 -11.51 -17.64
CA PHE A 332 12.47 -12.18 -17.25
C PHE A 332 12.74 -13.35 -16.31
N PHE A 333 13.73 -14.17 -16.65
CA PHE A 333 14.10 -15.35 -15.86
C PHE A 333 14.66 -14.99 -14.48
N ASP A 334 15.59 -14.03 -14.42
CA ASP A 334 16.15 -13.50 -13.18
C ASP A 334 15.05 -12.93 -12.28
N THR A 335 14.07 -12.25 -12.87
CA THR A 335 12.96 -11.68 -12.11
C THR A 335 12.08 -12.78 -11.49
N ILE A 336 11.69 -13.81 -12.23
CA ILE A 336 10.90 -14.91 -11.67
C ILE A 336 11.70 -15.75 -10.65
N ILE A 337 13.02 -15.90 -10.81
CA ILE A 337 13.89 -16.50 -9.79
C ILE A 337 13.86 -15.67 -8.51
N ASN A 338 14.02 -14.36 -8.63
CA ASN A 338 14.02 -13.47 -7.46
C ASN A 338 12.67 -13.52 -6.74
N CYS A 339 11.55 -13.53 -7.47
CA CYS A 339 10.23 -13.72 -6.89
C CYS A 339 10.12 -15.04 -6.11
N PHE A 340 10.66 -16.14 -6.65
CA PHE A 340 10.67 -17.43 -5.96
C PHE A 340 11.55 -17.42 -4.70
N ILE A 341 12.73 -16.77 -4.74
CA ILE A 341 13.61 -16.60 -3.57
C ILE A 341 12.91 -15.77 -2.49
N GLU A 342 12.24 -14.69 -2.88
CA GLU A 342 11.46 -13.86 -1.96
C GLU A 342 10.32 -14.65 -1.31
N ASP A 343 9.60 -15.46 -2.08
CA ASP A 343 8.57 -16.35 -1.55
C ASP A 343 9.15 -17.38 -0.56
N PHE A 344 10.32 -17.94 -0.85
CA PHE A 344 11.03 -18.84 0.07
C PHE A 344 11.46 -18.14 1.38
N HIS A 345 11.58 -16.81 1.37
CA HIS A 345 11.86 -16.01 2.56
C HIS A 345 10.60 -15.68 3.39
N ARG A 346 9.39 -15.87 2.85
CA ARG A 346 8.13 -15.53 3.52
C ARG A 346 7.75 -16.59 4.56
N PRO A 347 7.65 -16.23 5.85
CA PRO A 347 7.27 -17.17 6.90
C PRO A 347 5.95 -17.89 6.62
N GLU A 348 5.00 -17.22 6.00
CA GLU A 348 3.66 -17.70 5.66
C GLU A 348 3.68 -18.87 4.65
N LEU A 349 4.76 -18.99 3.86
CA LEU A 349 4.94 -20.05 2.85
C LEU A 349 5.84 -21.20 3.34
N SER A 350 6.42 -21.09 4.54
CA SER A 350 7.43 -22.05 5.01
C SER A 350 6.88 -23.48 5.11
N GLU A 351 5.67 -23.64 5.66
CA GLU A 351 5.03 -24.96 5.79
C GLU A 351 4.68 -25.55 4.42
N LEU A 352 4.23 -24.71 3.47
CA LEU A 352 3.90 -25.14 2.11
C LEU A 352 5.16 -25.68 1.41
N TYR A 353 6.25 -24.91 1.41
CA TYR A 353 7.50 -25.34 0.78
C TYR A 353 8.05 -26.62 1.41
N PHE A 354 8.04 -26.71 2.74
CA PHE A 354 8.62 -27.84 3.45
C PHE A 354 7.75 -29.11 3.40
N ASN A 355 6.44 -28.99 3.65
CA ASN A 355 5.54 -30.14 3.74
C ASN A 355 4.97 -30.56 2.40
N ASP A 356 4.51 -29.61 1.60
CA ASP A 356 3.70 -29.93 0.42
C ASP A 356 4.62 -30.07 -0.79
N TYR A 357 5.49 -29.08 -1.02
CA TYR A 357 6.41 -29.08 -2.15
C TYR A 357 7.69 -29.88 -1.93
N LYS A 358 8.02 -30.21 -0.68
CA LYS A 358 9.28 -30.90 -0.32
C LYS A 358 10.52 -30.16 -0.82
N ILE A 359 10.47 -28.83 -0.85
CA ILE A 359 11.59 -27.95 -1.20
C ILE A 359 12.22 -27.49 0.11
N PHE A 360 13.31 -28.14 0.50
CA PHE A 360 13.95 -27.94 1.81
C PHE A 360 15.06 -26.92 1.80
N SER A 361 15.69 -26.66 0.65
CA SER A 361 16.90 -25.84 0.58
C SER A 361 17.09 -25.18 -0.77
N LEU A 362 17.57 -23.95 -0.75
CA LEU A 362 18.06 -23.22 -1.92
C LEU A 362 19.54 -22.94 -1.76
N ASN A 363 20.30 -23.25 -2.81
CA ASN A 363 21.71 -22.94 -2.92
C ASN A 363 21.90 -21.95 -4.07
N MET A 364 22.49 -20.81 -3.77
CA MET A 364 22.72 -19.73 -4.72
C MET A 364 24.21 -19.42 -4.75
N ASN A 365 24.77 -19.38 -5.96
CA ASN A 365 26.16 -18.99 -6.20
C ASN A 365 26.14 -17.74 -7.08
N LEU A 366 26.41 -16.58 -6.48
CA LEU A 366 26.48 -15.31 -7.18
C LEU A 366 27.94 -15.03 -7.56
N SER A 367 28.17 -14.71 -8.82
CA SER A 367 29.48 -14.26 -9.32
C SER A 367 29.31 -12.93 -10.03
N LEU A 368 29.97 -11.90 -9.50
CA LEU A 368 29.94 -10.54 -10.03
C LEU A 368 31.35 -10.14 -10.46
N ASN A 369 31.51 -9.92 -11.77
CA ASN A 369 32.74 -9.43 -12.37
C ASN A 369 32.54 -7.96 -12.75
N ILE A 370 33.32 -7.05 -12.14
CA ILE A 370 33.24 -5.62 -12.38
C ILE A 370 34.50 -5.19 -13.14
N GLU A 371 34.30 -4.74 -14.38
CA GLU A 371 35.33 -4.11 -15.20
C GLU A 371 35.22 -2.59 -15.09
N GLN A 372 36.36 -1.93 -14.87
CA GLN A 372 36.46 -0.47 -14.85
C GLN A 372 37.66 -0.06 -15.69
N GLU A 373 37.52 1.01 -16.47
CA GLU A 373 38.61 1.54 -17.29
C GLU A 373 39.84 1.82 -16.42
N ASP A 374 41.01 1.38 -16.91
CA ASP A 374 42.32 1.51 -16.26
C ASP A 374 42.41 0.94 -14.81
N LYS A 375 41.50 0.04 -14.45
CA LYS A 375 41.49 -0.60 -13.12
C LYS A 375 41.47 -2.12 -13.25
N PRO A 376 42.07 -2.84 -12.27
CA PRO A 376 41.99 -4.29 -12.24
C PRO A 376 40.52 -4.72 -12.07
N GLN A 377 40.15 -5.77 -12.79
CA GLN A 377 38.86 -6.43 -12.65
C GLN A 377 38.64 -6.83 -11.19
N ARG A 378 37.46 -6.49 -10.65
CA ARG A 378 37.05 -6.92 -9.31
C ARG A 378 36.08 -8.08 -9.45
N ASN A 379 36.41 -9.19 -8.81
CA ASN A 379 35.57 -10.39 -8.77
C ASN A 379 35.01 -10.55 -7.36
N ILE A 380 33.69 -10.60 -7.24
CA ILE A 380 32.98 -10.84 -5.98
C ILE A 380 32.20 -12.14 -6.16
N THR A 381 32.48 -13.12 -5.32
CA THR A 381 31.77 -14.40 -5.29
C THR A 381 31.11 -14.60 -3.94
N GLU A 382 29.81 -14.90 -3.95
CA GLU A 382 29.04 -15.16 -2.74
C GLU A 382 28.25 -16.45 -2.90
N ASN A 383 28.40 -17.36 -1.94
CA ASN A 383 27.64 -18.60 -1.87
C ASN A 383 26.67 -18.50 -0.69
N LYS A 384 25.37 -18.56 -0.97
CA LYS A 384 24.31 -18.47 0.03
C LYS A 384 23.50 -19.77 0.03
N THR A 385 23.41 -20.41 1.19
CA THR A 385 22.55 -21.58 1.39
C THR A 385 21.47 -21.26 2.42
N MET A 386 20.22 -21.45 2.01
CA MET A 386 19.03 -21.26 2.84
C MET A 386 18.34 -22.60 2.99
N MET A 387 17.89 -22.93 4.20
CA MET A 387 17.29 -24.22 4.50
C MET A 387 16.09 -24.06 5.42
N PHE A 388 15.03 -24.83 5.20
CA PHE A 388 13.94 -24.94 6.16
C PHE A 388 14.25 -26.02 7.20
N GLY A 389 13.94 -25.73 8.46
CA GLY A 389 14.01 -26.68 9.56
C GLY A 389 12.72 -26.68 10.38
N ARG A 390 12.35 -27.85 10.90
CA ARG A 390 11.23 -27.99 11.84
C ARG A 390 11.74 -27.82 13.26
N LEU A 391 11.17 -26.85 13.97
CA LEU A 391 11.44 -26.68 15.40
C LEU A 391 10.83 -27.82 16.21
N GLU A 392 11.30 -27.99 17.44
CA GLU A 392 10.77 -28.99 18.37
C GLU A 392 9.35 -28.65 18.87
N GLU A 393 8.69 -29.61 19.51
CA GLU A 393 7.31 -29.51 20.01
C GLU A 393 7.08 -28.31 20.93
N GLN A 394 8.08 -27.93 21.74
CA GLN A 394 8.05 -26.75 22.60
C GLN A 394 7.86 -25.41 21.83
N TYR A 395 8.08 -25.41 20.51
CA TYR A 395 7.82 -24.30 19.59
C TYR A 395 6.69 -24.63 18.59
N ASN A 396 5.76 -25.50 18.99
CA ASN A 396 4.61 -25.94 18.19
C ASN A 396 5.01 -26.61 16.85
N ASN A 397 6.17 -27.24 16.76
CA ASN A 397 6.65 -27.90 15.54
C ASN A 397 6.70 -27.00 14.29
N LYS A 398 6.85 -25.68 14.49
CA LYS A 398 6.82 -24.70 13.40
C LYS A 398 8.02 -24.86 12.46
N VAL A 399 7.79 -24.79 11.16
CA VAL A 399 8.86 -24.69 10.16
C VAL A 399 9.39 -23.26 10.10
N VAL A 400 10.72 -23.13 10.14
CA VAL A 400 11.42 -21.84 10.09
C VAL A 400 12.55 -21.87 9.07
N LEU A 401 12.84 -20.72 8.48
CA LEU A 401 13.99 -20.54 7.60
C LEU A 401 15.28 -20.40 8.43
N LEU A 402 16.27 -21.18 8.07
CA LEU A 402 17.61 -21.23 8.65
C LEU A 402 18.63 -20.82 7.59
N SER A 403 19.53 -19.92 7.95
CA SER A 403 20.71 -19.62 7.13
C SER A 403 21.84 -20.55 7.56
N LYS A 404 22.39 -21.33 6.63
CA LYS A 404 23.62 -22.06 6.93
C LYS A 404 24.75 -21.03 6.98
N LEU A 405 25.31 -20.79 8.17
CA LEU A 405 26.53 -19.99 8.30
C LEU A 405 27.66 -20.68 7.51
N PRO A 406 28.55 -19.93 6.85
CA PRO A 406 29.73 -20.53 6.24
C PRO A 406 30.48 -21.36 7.27
N GLU A 407 30.90 -22.57 6.90
CA GLU A 407 31.83 -23.33 7.72
C GLU A 407 33.17 -22.55 7.69
N ASN A 408 33.60 -22.07 8.87
CA ASN A 408 34.87 -21.34 9.03
C ASN A 408 36.09 -22.22 8.74
#